data_AF-A0A1E8UID0-F1
#
_entry.id   AF-A0A1E8UID0-F1
#
_cell.length_a   1.000
_cell.length_b   1.000
_cell.length_c   1.000
_cell.angle_alpha   90.00
_cell.angle_beta   90.00
_cell.angle_gamma   90.00
#
_symmetry.space_group_name_H-M   'P 1'
#
loop_
_entity.id
_entity.type
_entity.pdbx_description
1 polymer ?
#
loop_
_entity_poly.entity_id
_entity_poly.type
_entity_poly.pdbx_seq_one_letter_code
_entity_poly.pdbx_strand_id
1 'polypeptide(L)'
;MQAIASNFRRAGARVIVVATVVESLEELRRASGAFASRRLLHVRLTTTPDAAISRLTRRHADDKVILHRHLQRHAGLAGILDRAGFTDELRIDTTEKQAIEVGREILTTIVE
;
A
#
# COMPACT_ATOMS: atom_id res chain seq x y z
N MET A 1 -6.11 13.09 -6.47
CA MET A 1 -5.02 12.31 -7.11
C MET A 1 -4.71 12.73 -8.55
N GLN A 2 -5.70 13.08 -9.38
CA GLN A 2 -5.48 13.37 -10.80
C GLN A 2 -4.48 14.52 -11.07
N ALA A 3 -4.60 15.65 -10.37
CA ALA A 3 -3.67 16.76 -10.51
C ALA A 3 -2.22 16.35 -10.15
N ILE A 4 -2.04 15.58 -9.07
CA ILE A 4 -0.74 15.07 -8.63
C ILE A 4 -0.14 14.15 -9.71
N ALA A 5 -0.93 13.18 -10.20
CA ALA A 5 -0.50 12.27 -11.25
C ALA A 5 -0.10 13.00 -12.54
N SER A 6 -0.87 14.02 -12.92
CA SER A 6 -0.57 14.87 -14.08
C SER A 6 0.75 15.61 -13.90
N ASN A 7 1.03 16.16 -12.71
CA ASN A 7 2.29 16.86 -12.44
C ASN A 7 3.50 15.93 -12.62
N PHE A 8 3.46 14.73 -12.03
CA PHE A 8 4.54 13.75 -12.18
C PHE A 8 4.74 13.33 -13.64
N ARG A 9 3.66 13.09 -14.38
CA ARG A 9 3.73 12.76 -15.81
C ARG A 9 4.32 13.88 -16.65
N ARG A 10 3.92 15.14 -16.40
CA ARG A 10 4.51 16.31 -17.09
C ARG A 10 6.00 16.46 -16.77
N ALA A 11 6.43 16.03 -15.60
CA ALA A 11 7.85 15.96 -15.23
C ALA A 11 8.60 14.73 -15.81
N GLY A 12 7.95 13.91 -16.64
CA GLY A 12 8.57 12.76 -17.31
C GLY A 12 8.48 11.44 -16.56
N ALA A 13 7.71 11.36 -15.45
CA ALA A 13 7.55 10.11 -14.72
C ALA A 13 6.85 9.05 -15.60
N ARG A 14 7.55 7.92 -15.80
CA ARG A 14 7.02 6.74 -16.52
C ARG A 14 6.27 5.77 -15.62
N VAL A 15 6.62 5.75 -14.33
CA VAL A 15 6.03 4.91 -13.29
C VAL A 15 5.66 5.82 -12.13
N ILE A 16 4.44 5.65 -11.61
CA ILE A 16 3.97 6.34 -10.40
C ILE A 16 3.71 5.26 -9.36
N VAL A 17 4.41 5.34 -8.24
CA VAL A 17 4.22 4.46 -7.08
C VAL A 17 3.47 5.24 -6.01
N VAL A 18 2.40 4.65 -5.47
CA VAL A 18 1.58 5.29 -4.44
C VAL A 18 1.44 4.34 -3.26
N ALA A 19 2.05 4.71 -2.15
CA ALA A 19 1.82 4.05 -0.86
C ALA A 19 0.56 4.64 -0.22
N THR A 20 -0.56 3.92 -0.32
CA THR A 20 -1.83 4.31 0.30
C THR A 20 -2.58 3.07 0.76
N VAL A 21 -3.52 3.28 1.69
CA VAL A 21 -4.52 2.26 2.02
C VAL A 21 -5.69 2.42 1.05
N VAL A 22 -6.15 1.31 0.48
CA VAL A 22 -7.34 1.22 -0.38
C VAL A 22 -8.24 0.14 0.23
N GLU A 23 -9.40 0.54 0.74
CA GLU A 23 -10.29 -0.31 1.55
C GLU A 23 -11.48 -0.85 0.76
N SER A 24 -11.66 -0.40 -0.49
CA SER A 24 -12.74 -0.87 -1.36
C SER A 24 -12.38 -0.87 -2.84
N LEU A 25 -13.12 -1.67 -3.61
CA LEU A 25 -13.05 -1.65 -5.08
C LEU A 25 -13.40 -0.28 -5.68
N GLU A 26 -14.30 0.47 -5.04
CA GLU A 26 -14.66 1.80 -5.52
C GLU A 26 -13.49 2.79 -5.37
N GLU A 27 -12.78 2.75 -4.24
CA GLU A 27 -11.56 3.53 -4.04
C GLU A 27 -10.48 3.14 -5.05
N LEU A 28 -10.30 1.84 -5.31
CA LEU A 28 -9.35 1.36 -6.31
C LEU A 28 -9.70 1.88 -7.72
N ARG A 29 -10.99 1.85 -8.09
CA ARG A 29 -11.48 2.39 -9.38
C ARG A 29 -11.26 3.89 -9.48
N ARG A 30 -11.58 4.65 -8.43
CA ARG A 30 -11.35 6.11 -8.38
C ARG A 30 -9.86 6.44 -8.50
N ALA A 31 -9.01 5.69 -7.80
CA ALA A 31 -7.56 5.83 -7.89
C ALA A 31 -7.06 5.54 -9.31
N SER A 32 -7.48 4.41 -9.89
CA SER A 32 -7.15 4.02 -11.27
C SER A 32 -7.52 5.10 -12.29
N GLY A 33 -8.74 5.62 -12.22
CA GLY A 33 -9.22 6.70 -13.09
C GLY A 33 -8.42 7.98 -12.91
N ALA A 34 -8.10 8.36 -11.67
CA ALA A 34 -7.29 9.55 -11.39
C ALA A 34 -5.84 9.43 -11.92
N PHE A 35 -5.26 8.23 -11.90
CA PHE A 35 -3.94 8.00 -12.47
C PHE A 35 -3.97 7.90 -13.98
N ALA A 36 -5.13 7.67 -14.62
CA ALA A 36 -5.25 7.43 -16.06
C ALA A 36 -4.17 6.44 -16.56
N SER A 37 -3.97 5.35 -15.81
CA SER A 37 -2.97 4.33 -16.12
C SER A 37 -3.54 3.29 -17.08
N ARG A 38 -2.74 2.82 -18.04
CA ARG A 38 -3.10 1.68 -18.89
C ARG A 38 -3.03 0.34 -18.15
N ARG A 39 -2.16 0.26 -17.14
CA ARG A 39 -1.95 -0.91 -16.29
C ARG A 39 -1.78 -0.43 -14.85
N LEU A 40 -2.59 -0.93 -13.94
CA LEU A 40 -2.46 -0.67 -12.51
C LEU A 40 -2.03 -1.98 -11.85
N LEU A 41 -0.86 -1.96 -11.19
CA LEU A 41 -0.46 -3.06 -10.31
C LEU A 41 -0.92 -2.72 -8.89
N HIS A 42 -1.96 -3.42 -8.42
CA HIS A 42 -2.42 -3.31 -7.05
C HIS A 42 -1.61 -4.27 -6.18
N VAL A 43 -0.83 -3.74 -5.24
CA VAL A 43 0.02 -4.53 -4.35
C VAL A 43 -0.51 -4.43 -2.93
N ARG A 44 -0.80 -5.58 -2.32
CA ARG A 44 -1.17 -5.68 -0.91
C ARG A 44 0.00 -6.22 -0.10
N LEU A 45 0.52 -5.35 0.76
CA LEU A 45 1.54 -5.73 1.74
C LEU A 45 0.86 -6.28 2.99
N THR A 46 1.18 -7.52 3.37
CA THR A 46 0.73 -8.13 4.61
C THR A 46 1.90 -8.29 5.57
N THR A 47 1.58 -8.43 6.85
CA THR A 47 2.55 -8.80 7.89
C THR A 47 1.78 -9.41 9.07
N THR A 48 2.46 -10.19 9.91
CA THR A 48 1.84 -10.69 11.15
C THR A 48 1.49 -9.54 12.09
N PRO A 49 0.45 -9.72 12.94
CA PRO A 49 0.07 -8.71 13.94
C PRO A 49 1.25 -8.28 14.83
N ASP A 50 2.06 -9.23 15.29
CA ASP A 50 3.20 -8.96 16.17
C ASP A 50 4.28 -8.12 15.48
N ALA A 51 4.59 -8.44 14.22
CA ALA A 51 5.54 -7.66 13.43
C ALA A 51 5.01 -6.23 13.17
N ALA A 52 3.72 -6.06 12.88
CA ALA A 52 3.10 -4.75 12.72
C ALA A 52 3.19 -3.93 14.02
N ILE A 53 2.81 -4.51 15.15
CA ILE A 53 2.83 -3.84 16.47
C ILE A 53 4.24 -3.42 16.83
N SER A 54 5.23 -4.31 16.64
CA SER A 54 6.64 -4.02 16.88
C SER A 54 7.15 -2.85 16.02
N ARG A 55 6.84 -2.86 14.72
CA ARG A 55 7.23 -1.81 13.78
C ARG A 55 6.55 -0.46 14.08
N LEU A 56 5.26 -0.48 14.41
CA LEU A 56 4.50 0.73 14.76
C LEU A 56 5.02 1.34 16.07
N THR A 57 5.23 0.52 17.10
CA THR A 57 5.80 0.95 18.38
C THR A 57 7.15 1.61 18.19
N ARG A 58 8.03 1.02 17.36
CA ARG A 58 9.33 1.60 17.04
C ARG A 58 9.22 2.91 16.27
N ARG A 59 8.34 2.98 15.26
CA ARG A 59 8.17 4.18 14.42
C ARG A 59 7.61 5.38 15.18
N HIS A 60 6.78 5.13 16.19
CA HIS A 60 6.08 6.16 16.95
C HIS A 60 6.49 6.15 18.43
N ALA A 61 7.73 5.76 18.73
CA ALA A 61 8.24 5.64 20.10
C ALA A 61 8.08 6.95 20.90
N ASP A 62 8.24 8.09 20.21
CA ASP A 62 8.19 9.42 20.81
C ASP A 62 6.78 10.03 20.83
N ASP A 63 5.79 9.40 20.20
CA ASP A 63 4.41 9.90 20.15
C ASP A 63 3.40 8.79 20.46
N LYS A 64 3.08 8.67 21.75
CA LYS A 64 2.14 7.67 22.26
C LYS A 64 0.71 7.86 21.76
N VAL A 65 0.30 9.09 21.42
CA VAL A 65 -1.05 9.39 20.92
C VAL A 65 -1.19 8.86 19.49
N ILE A 66 -0.19 9.16 18.65
CA ILE A 66 -0.13 8.64 17.28
C ILE A 66 0.00 7.11 17.29
N LEU A 67 0.85 6.55 18.16
CA LEU A 67 0.98 5.10 18.31
C LEU A 67 -0.36 4.43 18.65
N HIS A 68 -1.08 4.94 19.65
CA HIS A 68 -2.37 4.38 20.05
C HIS A 68 -3.37 4.40 18.89
N ARG A 69 -3.45 5.53 18.16
CA ARG A 69 -4.31 5.64 16.96
C ARG A 69 -3.96 4.60 15.90
N HIS A 70 -2.67 4.38 15.63
CA HIS A 70 -2.24 3.39 14.64
C HIS A 70 -2.57 1.96 15.06
N LEU A 71 -2.35 1.60 16.33
CA LEU A 71 -2.66 0.27 16.85
C LEU A 71 -4.17 -0.03 16.78
N GLN A 72 -5.01 0.94 17.16
CA GLN A 72 -6.47 0.82 17.04
C GLN A 72 -6.91 0.63 15.58
N ARG A 73 -6.36 1.41 14.64
CA ARG A 73 -6.69 1.26 13.21
C ARG A 73 -6.22 -0.08 12.64
N HIS A 74 -5.03 -0.54 13.05
CA HIS A 74 -4.43 -1.77 12.55
C HIS A 74 -5.29 -3.01 12.87
N ALA A 75 -5.83 -3.11 14.08
CA ALA A 75 -6.56 -4.29 14.54
C ALA A 75 -7.74 -4.70 13.63
N GLY A 76 -8.42 -3.74 13.01
CA GLY A 76 -9.53 -4.00 12.10
C GLY A 76 -9.17 -4.00 10.61
N LEU A 77 -8.02 -3.44 10.23
CA LEU A 77 -7.72 -3.14 8.83
C LEU A 77 -7.56 -4.41 7.99
N ALA A 78 -6.86 -5.43 8.50
CA ALA A 78 -6.67 -6.69 7.78
C ALA A 78 -8.02 -7.32 7.37
N GLY A 79 -8.98 -7.36 8.30
CA GLY A 79 -10.32 -7.88 8.04
C GLY A 79 -11.13 -7.03 7.07
N ILE A 80 -10.96 -5.70 7.07
CA ILE A 80 -11.58 -4.82 6.07
C ILE A 80 -11.06 -5.18 4.68
N LEU A 81 -9.73 -5.28 4.53
CA LEU A 81 -9.10 -5.58 3.25
C LEU A 81 -9.42 -7.00 2.75
N ASP A 82 -9.56 -7.98 3.64
CA ASP A 82 -9.98 -9.34 3.28
C ASP A 82 -11.41 -9.38 2.74
N ARG A 83 -12.29 -8.53 3.25
CA ARG A 83 -13.69 -8.44 2.80
C ARG A 83 -13.90 -7.47 1.63
N ALA A 84 -12.87 -6.74 1.21
CA ALA A 84 -12.97 -5.73 0.16
C ALA A 84 -13.19 -6.34 -1.24
N GLY A 85 -12.97 -7.65 -1.41
CA GLY A 85 -13.28 -8.37 -2.65
C GLY A 85 -12.28 -8.12 -3.79
N PHE A 86 -11.04 -7.77 -3.47
CA PHE A 86 -9.97 -7.64 -4.47
C PHE A 86 -9.58 -9.01 -5.04
N THR A 87 -9.58 -9.15 -6.35
CA THR A 87 -9.21 -10.40 -7.06
C THR A 87 -7.84 -10.35 -7.69
N ASP A 88 -7.42 -9.17 -8.16
CA ASP A 88 -6.25 -9.01 -9.05
C ASP A 88 -5.08 -8.32 -8.33
N GLU A 89 -4.90 -8.63 -7.04
CA GLU A 89 -3.84 -8.03 -6.22
C GLU A 89 -2.61 -8.92 -6.08
N LEU A 90 -1.42 -8.33 -6.22
CA LEU A 90 -0.17 -8.97 -5.84
C LEU A 90 -0.04 -8.90 -4.31
N ARG A 91 -0.23 -10.03 -3.64
CA ARG A 91 -0.05 -10.15 -2.18
C ARG A 91 1.40 -10.45 -1.86
N ILE A 92 2.02 -9.63 -1.02
CA ILE A 92 3.39 -9.84 -0.54
C ILE A 92 3.39 -9.80 0.99
N ASP A 93 3.79 -10.93 1.59
CA ASP A 93 4.08 -10.97 3.03
C ASP A 93 5.44 -10.34 3.31
N THR A 94 5.42 -9.33 4.18
CA THR A 94 6.58 -8.53 4.56
C THR A 94 7.08 -8.85 5.97
N THR A 95 6.56 -9.90 6.62
CA THR A 95 6.88 -10.23 8.02
C THR A 95 8.38 -10.38 8.24
N GLU A 96 9.06 -11.16 7.39
CA GLU A 96 10.51 -11.40 7.49
C GLU A 96 11.31 -10.75 6.35
N LYS A 97 10.64 -10.08 5.41
CA LYS A 97 11.30 -9.48 4.24
C LYS A 97 11.82 -8.08 4.52
N GLN A 98 12.98 -7.77 3.98
CA GLN A 98 13.50 -6.41 3.91
C GLN A 98 12.79 -5.62 2.80
N ALA A 99 12.67 -4.30 2.97
CA ALA A 99 12.01 -3.43 2.01
C ALA A 99 12.60 -3.52 0.58
N ILE A 100 13.92 -3.76 0.47
CA ILE A 100 14.60 -3.91 -0.81
C ILE A 100 14.19 -5.20 -1.54
N GLU A 101 13.92 -6.28 -0.81
CA GLU A 101 13.49 -7.55 -1.37
C GLU A 101 12.07 -7.44 -1.89
N VAL A 102 11.18 -6.83 -1.10
CA VAL A 102 9.80 -6.51 -1.50
C VAL A 102 9.79 -5.61 -2.74
N GLY A 103 10.65 -4.58 -2.78
CA GLY A 103 10.77 -3.70 -3.93
C GLY A 103 11.18 -4.42 -5.21
N ARG A 104 12.14 -5.37 -5.12
CA ARG A 104 12.56 -6.19 -6.26
C ARG A 104 11.44 -7.09 -6.76
N GLU A 105 10.71 -7.73 -5.86
CA GLU A 105 9.56 -8.59 -6.19
C GLU A 105 8.45 -7.82 -6.92
N ILE A 106 8.14 -6.59 -6.48
CA ILE A 106 7.18 -5.71 -7.17
C ILE A 106 7.72 -5.34 -8.57
N LEU A 107 9.01 -5.02 -8.68
CA LEU A 107 9.61 -4.62 -9.96
C LEU A 107 9.58 -5.75 -10.99
N THR A 108 9.83 -7.00 -10.58
CA THR A 108 9.76 -8.15 -11.50
C THR A 108 8.39 -8.29 -12.15
N THR A 109 7.31 -7.97 -11.44
CA THR A 109 5.93 -8.04 -11.98
C THR A 109 5.59 -6.91 -12.97
N ILE A 110 6.37 -5.83 -12.99
CA ILE A 110 6.14 -4.67 -13.87
C ILE A 110 6.89 -4.81 -15.20
N VAL A 111 8.01 -5.53 -15.22
CA VAL A 111 8.91 -5.64 -16.38
C VAL A 111 8.54 -6.79 -17.32
N GLU A 112 7.68 -7.73 -16.87
CA GLU A 112 6.97 -8.70 -17.71
C GLU A 112 5.77 -8.08 -18.43
#